data_AF-A0A2W0CEI3-F1
#
_entry.id   AF-A0A2W0CEI3-F1
#
_cell.length_a   1.000
_cell.length_b   1.000
_cell.length_c   1.000
_cell.angle_alpha   90.00
_cell.angle_beta   90.00
_cell.angle_gamma   90.00
#
_symmetry.space_group_name_H-M   'P 1'
#
loop_
_entity.id
_entity.type
_entity.pdbx_description
1 polymer ?
#
loop_
_entity_poly.entity_id
_entity_poly.type
_entity_poly.pdbx_seq_one_letter_code
_entity_poly.pdbx_strand_id
1 'polypeptide(L)'
;MEYSLKVNGKEEALWLKELLETKNLEYRYINKKHNSLSIDEFDLANGLRISVYENNFPPNHPAATYETLFQEEDFVYEQTISYELENNEQFERCYKTMYEVSFSILESLKVDGLFYPSGEEIFFYRDGKYTFNGKYLELLEDQYSEILKSINYTLFGS
;
A
#
# COMPACT_ATOMS: atom_id res chain seq x y z
N MET A 1 -1.47 13.89 -4.25
CA MET A 1 -2.21 13.16 -3.20
C MET A 1 -1.41 11.93 -2.89
N GLU A 2 -1.10 11.66 -1.62
CA GLU A 2 -0.30 10.51 -1.20
C GLU A 2 -1.23 9.39 -0.72
N TYR A 3 -0.92 8.16 -1.12
CA TYR A 3 -1.56 6.95 -0.63
C TYR A 3 -0.53 6.13 0.12
N SER A 4 -0.95 5.48 1.20
CA SER A 4 -0.05 4.70 2.04
C SER A 4 -0.64 3.33 2.34
N LEU A 5 0.17 2.30 2.13
CA LEU A 5 -0.05 0.96 2.63
C LEU A 5 0.78 0.77 3.88
N LYS A 6 0.11 0.63 5.03
CA LYS A 6 0.75 0.23 6.28
C LYS A 6 0.62 -1.26 6.45
N VAL A 7 1.70 -1.92 6.86
CA VAL A 7 1.73 -3.36 7.13
C VAL A 7 2.27 -3.65 8.52
N ASN A 8 1.76 -4.70 9.16
CA ASN A 8 2.23 -5.15 10.48
C ASN A 8 3.38 -6.18 10.40
N GLY A 9 4.08 -6.20 9.28
CA GLY A 9 5.34 -6.92 9.10
C GLY A 9 6.34 -6.07 8.34
N LYS A 10 7.58 -6.53 8.31
CA LYS A 10 8.71 -5.81 7.73
C LYS A 10 9.49 -6.71 6.79
N GLU A 11 9.81 -6.17 5.61
CA GLU A 11 10.84 -6.71 4.71
C GLU A 11 11.86 -5.63 4.34
N GLU A 12 13.06 -6.05 3.93
CA GLU A 12 14.05 -5.13 3.38
C GLU A 12 13.53 -4.53 2.06
N ALA A 13 13.81 -3.24 1.80
CA ALA A 13 13.29 -2.57 0.62
C ALA A 13 13.67 -3.24 -0.73
N LEU A 14 14.78 -3.99 -0.77
CA LEU A 14 15.18 -4.77 -1.95
C LEU A 14 14.18 -5.86 -2.32
N TRP A 15 13.38 -6.36 -1.39
CA TRP A 15 12.30 -7.30 -1.73
C TRP A 15 11.25 -6.68 -2.65
N LEU A 16 10.94 -5.38 -2.47
CA LEU A 16 9.99 -4.68 -3.34
C LEU A 16 10.54 -4.59 -4.77
N LYS A 17 11.86 -4.48 -4.91
CA LYS A 17 12.53 -4.52 -6.21
C LYS A 17 12.18 -5.79 -6.98
N GLU A 18 12.33 -6.95 -6.35
CA GLU A 18 12.03 -8.26 -6.95
C GLU A 18 10.53 -8.34 -7.30
N LEU A 19 9.66 -7.88 -6.41
CA LEU A 19 8.22 -7.85 -6.63
C LEU A 19 7.84 -7.01 -7.87
N LEU A 20 8.41 -5.81 -8.01
CA LEU A 20 8.17 -4.93 -9.17
C LEU A 20 8.68 -5.57 -10.48
N GLU A 21 9.82 -6.26 -10.43
CA GLU A 21 10.36 -7.00 -11.58
C GLU A 21 9.44 -8.14 -12.02
N THR A 22 8.84 -8.90 -11.10
CA THR A 22 7.87 -9.97 -11.46
C THR A 22 6.62 -9.45 -12.16
N LYS A 23 6.30 -8.17 -11.96
CA LYS A 23 5.18 -7.47 -12.60
C LYS A 23 5.57 -6.81 -13.93
N ASN A 24 6.81 -6.96 -14.38
CA ASN A 24 7.36 -6.30 -15.57
C ASN A 24 7.21 -4.78 -15.52
N LEU A 25 7.36 -4.18 -14.34
CA LEU A 25 7.30 -2.73 -14.16
C LEU A 25 8.70 -2.13 -14.32
N GLU A 26 8.83 -1.14 -15.21
CA GLU A 26 10.07 -0.37 -15.36
C GLU A 26 10.14 0.73 -14.30
N TYR A 27 11.25 0.74 -13.55
CA TYR A 27 11.49 1.73 -12.50
C TYR A 27 12.95 2.22 -12.48
N ARG A 28 13.14 3.43 -11.96
CA ARG A 28 14.43 3.94 -11.49
C ARG A 28 14.50 3.81 -9.97
N TYR A 29 15.47 3.06 -9.48
CA TYR A 29 15.72 2.93 -8.05
C TYR A 29 16.62 4.06 -7.52
N ILE A 30 16.23 4.65 -6.40
CA ILE A 30 16.98 5.69 -5.69
C ILE A 30 17.04 5.32 -4.21
N ASN A 31 18.25 5.25 -3.67
CA ASN A 31 18.46 5.17 -2.22
C ASN A 31 18.85 6.55 -1.70
N LYS A 32 17.94 7.23 -0.99
CA LYS A 32 18.20 8.52 -0.35
C LYS A 32 18.63 8.28 1.09
N LYS A 33 19.81 8.80 1.44
CA LYS A 33 20.26 8.84 2.84
C LYS A 33 19.95 10.20 3.43
N HIS A 34 19.08 10.25 4.43
CA HIS A 34 18.76 11.46 5.18
C HIS A 34 19.07 11.25 6.66
N ASN A 35 20.18 11.81 7.14
CA ASN A 35 20.75 11.52 8.46
C ASN A 35 20.99 10.00 8.64
N SER A 36 20.41 9.40 9.68
CA SER A 36 20.46 7.96 9.96
C SER A 36 19.36 7.16 9.25
N LEU A 37 18.50 7.80 8.44
CA LEU A 37 17.39 7.15 7.75
C LEU A 37 17.78 6.89 6.29
N SER A 38 17.60 5.63 5.86
CA SER A 38 17.60 5.23 4.45
C SER A 38 16.16 5.27 3.97
N ILE A 39 15.91 5.93 2.85
CA ILE A 39 14.63 5.91 2.16
C ILE A 39 14.88 5.32 0.79
N ASP A 40 14.21 4.21 0.52
CA ASP A 40 14.27 3.50 -0.75
C ASP A 40 13.08 3.91 -1.61
N GLU A 41 13.38 4.47 -2.78
CA GLU A 41 12.39 4.97 -3.73
C GLU A 41 12.49 4.24 -5.08
N PHE A 42 11.33 4.02 -5.68
CA PHE A 42 11.15 3.40 -6.99
C PHE A 42 10.28 4.31 -7.83
N ASP A 43 10.90 5.09 -8.73
CA ASP A 43 10.18 5.95 -9.66
C ASP A 43 9.78 5.12 -10.88
N LEU A 44 8.49 4.80 -11.03
CA LEU A 44 7.97 4.04 -12.16
C LEU A 44 7.84 4.92 -13.41
N ALA A 45 8.04 4.31 -14.59
CA ALA A 45 7.94 5.00 -15.87
C ALA A 45 6.56 5.63 -16.15
N ASN A 46 5.50 5.15 -15.50
CA ASN A 46 4.15 5.71 -15.60
C ASN A 46 3.93 6.98 -14.74
N GLY A 47 4.92 7.38 -13.93
CA GLY A 47 4.85 8.57 -13.07
C GLY A 47 4.38 8.29 -11.64
N LEU A 48 4.29 7.02 -11.23
CA LEU A 48 4.06 6.60 -9.86
C LEU A 48 5.39 6.42 -9.13
N ARG A 49 5.63 7.17 -8.06
CA ARG A 49 6.75 6.93 -7.15
C ARG A 49 6.29 6.06 -5.99
N ILE A 50 7.07 5.04 -5.66
CA ILE A 50 6.86 4.19 -4.49
C ILE A 50 8.01 4.39 -3.53
N SER A 51 7.72 4.70 -2.28
CA SER A 51 8.72 4.90 -1.22
C SER A 51 8.46 3.95 -0.06
N VAL A 52 9.52 3.33 0.47
CA VAL A 52 9.43 2.41 1.62
C VAL A 52 10.03 3.06 2.86
N TYR A 53 9.25 3.08 3.94
CA TYR A 53 9.64 3.63 5.23
C TYR A 53 9.49 2.59 6.33
N GLU A 54 10.56 2.41 7.11
CA GLU A 54 10.51 1.59 8.32
C GLU A 54 10.01 2.42 9.50
N ASN A 55 9.08 1.85 10.26
CA ASN A 55 8.68 2.40 11.53
C ASN A 55 9.67 1.97 12.62
N ASN A 56 10.41 2.93 13.16
CA ASN A 56 11.42 2.68 14.19
C ASN A 56 10.89 2.88 15.62
N PHE A 57 9.61 3.20 15.79
CA PHE A 57 8.99 3.33 17.09
C PHE A 57 8.58 1.95 17.65
N PRO A 58 8.60 1.75 18.97
CA PRO A 58 8.13 0.50 19.56
C PRO A 58 6.61 0.32 19.33
N PRO A 59 6.09 -0.92 19.32
CA PRO A 59 4.68 -1.25 19.02
C PRO A 59 3.63 -0.48 19.84
N ASN A 60 3.98 -0.08 21.06
CA ASN A 60 3.09 0.65 21.98
C ASN A 60 3.20 2.18 21.86
N HIS A 61 3.99 2.69 20.93
CA HIS A 61 4.12 4.11 20.69
C HIS A 61 2.98 4.62 19.80
N PRO A 62 2.31 5.75 20.10
CA PRO A 62 1.19 6.25 19.29
C PRO A 62 1.53 6.51 17.81
N ALA A 63 2.80 6.79 17.51
CA ALA A 63 3.25 6.94 16.12
C ALA A 63 3.29 5.61 15.34
N ALA A 64 3.27 4.47 16.04
CA ALA A 64 3.24 3.12 15.46
C ALA A 64 1.86 2.49 15.43
N THR A 65 0.86 3.15 16.00
CA THR A 65 -0.51 2.68 16.03
C THR A 65 -1.40 3.56 15.17
N TYR A 66 -2.51 2.99 14.72
CA TYR A 66 -3.50 3.70 13.91
C TYR A 66 -4.88 3.16 14.26
N GLU A 67 -5.73 4.03 14.81
CA GLU A 67 -7.16 3.72 14.97
C GLU A 67 -7.76 3.56 13.57
N THR A 68 -8.43 2.45 13.33
CA THR A 68 -8.98 2.12 12.01
C THR A 68 -10.46 1.82 12.12
N LEU A 69 -11.22 2.18 11.10
CA LEU A 69 -12.65 1.85 11.04
C LEU A 69 -12.91 0.35 10.96
N PHE A 70 -11.93 -0.44 10.48
CA PHE A 70 -12.12 -1.86 10.17
C PHE A 70 -12.08 -2.81 11.36
N GLN A 71 -11.54 -2.38 12.50
CA GLN A 71 -11.39 -3.21 13.70
C GLN A 71 -11.58 -2.38 14.96
N GLU A 72 -11.92 -3.03 16.07
CA GLU A 72 -12.12 -2.36 17.37
C GLU A 72 -10.79 -1.99 18.05
N GLU A 73 -9.70 -2.70 17.72
CA GLU A 73 -8.37 -2.46 18.27
C GLU A 73 -7.48 -1.67 17.30
N ASP A 74 -6.50 -0.94 17.84
CA ASP A 74 -5.54 -0.18 17.05
C ASP A 74 -4.73 -1.08 16.10
N PHE A 75 -4.53 -0.62 14.86
CA PHE A 75 -3.60 -1.25 13.93
C PHE A 75 -2.16 -0.83 14.25
N VAL A 76 -1.35 -1.76 14.71
CA VAL A 76 0.09 -1.56 14.93
C VAL A 76 0.83 -1.92 13.65
N TYR A 77 1.59 -0.98 13.08
CA TYR A 77 2.31 -1.16 11.82
C TYR A 77 3.83 -1.02 11.97
N GLU A 78 4.58 -1.81 11.20
CA GLU A 78 6.03 -1.86 11.22
C GLU A 78 6.66 -1.20 9.99
N GLN A 79 5.93 -1.14 8.87
CA GLN A 79 6.42 -0.57 7.62
C GLN A 79 5.29 0.17 6.89
N THR A 80 5.67 1.25 6.22
CA THR A 80 4.80 2.05 5.35
C THR A 80 5.37 2.03 3.93
N ILE A 81 4.52 1.69 2.97
CA ILE A 81 4.77 1.85 1.55
C ILE A 81 3.92 3.01 1.08
N SER A 82 4.54 4.13 0.73
CA SER A 82 3.86 5.32 0.21
C SER A 82 3.90 5.36 -1.31
N TYR A 83 2.83 5.90 -1.89
CA TYR A 83 2.65 6.11 -3.31
C TYR A 83 2.41 7.59 -3.58
N GLU A 84 3.29 8.19 -4.38
CA GLU A 84 3.19 9.58 -4.82
C GLU A 84 2.98 9.63 -6.34
N LEU A 85 2.04 10.48 -6.77
CA LEU A 85 1.70 10.68 -8.18
C LEU A 85 2.41 11.95 -8.67
N GLU A 86 3.41 11.81 -9.53
CA GLU A 86 4.23 12.94 -10.00
C GLU A 86 3.59 13.72 -11.16
N ASN A 87 2.72 13.09 -11.95
CA ASN A 87 2.16 13.68 -13.17
C ASN A 87 0.67 13.39 -13.36
N ASN A 88 -0.08 14.40 -13.81
CA ASN A 88 -1.54 14.33 -13.90
C ASN A 88 -2.08 13.65 -15.18
N GLU A 89 -1.22 13.34 -16.17
CA GLU A 89 -1.69 12.87 -17.49
C GLU A 89 -2.03 11.36 -17.55
N GLN A 90 -1.57 10.55 -16.59
CA GLN A 90 -1.77 9.08 -16.59
C GLN A 90 -2.40 8.52 -15.30
N PHE A 91 -3.22 9.34 -14.62
CA PHE A 91 -3.74 9.03 -13.28
C PHE A 91 -4.43 7.65 -13.17
N GLU A 92 -5.24 7.26 -14.16
CA GLU A 92 -5.93 5.96 -14.17
C GLU A 92 -4.96 4.77 -14.17
N ARG A 93 -3.89 4.85 -14.97
CA ARG A 93 -2.87 3.80 -15.02
C ARG A 93 -2.08 3.71 -13.72
N CYS A 94 -1.77 4.87 -13.13
CA CYS A 94 -1.07 4.91 -11.86
C CYS A 94 -1.93 4.31 -10.73
N TYR A 95 -3.23 4.61 -10.69
CA TYR A 95 -4.14 4.02 -9.70
C TYR A 95 -4.23 2.51 -9.83
N LYS A 96 -4.45 2.01 -11.04
CA LYS A 96 -4.45 0.57 -11.29
C LYS A 96 -3.14 -0.09 -10.81
N THR A 97 -2.00 0.48 -11.20
CA THR A 97 -0.68 -0.03 -10.79
C THR A 97 -0.52 -0.02 -9.27
N MET A 98 -0.95 1.05 -8.61
CA MET A 98 -0.89 1.19 -7.15
C MET A 98 -1.69 0.10 -6.43
N TYR A 99 -2.92 -0.20 -6.88
CA TYR A 99 -3.72 -1.29 -6.32
C TYR A 99 -3.09 -2.65 -6.57
N GLU A 100 -2.65 -2.93 -7.80
CA GLU A 100 -2.02 -4.21 -8.16
C GLU A 100 -0.74 -4.47 -7.37
N VAL A 101 0.10 -3.45 -7.19
CA VAL A 101 1.32 -3.53 -6.37
C VAL A 101 0.96 -3.74 -4.90
N SER A 102 -0.01 -2.98 -4.36
CA SER A 102 -0.44 -3.12 -2.96
C SER A 102 -0.97 -4.52 -2.66
N PHE A 103 -1.76 -5.10 -3.57
CA PHE A 103 -2.27 -6.46 -3.39
C PHE A 103 -1.14 -7.48 -3.42
N SER A 104 -0.23 -7.34 -4.38
CA SER A 104 0.92 -8.24 -4.51
C SER A 104 1.83 -8.18 -3.29
N ILE A 105 2.00 -6.99 -2.70
CA ILE A 105 2.76 -6.81 -1.45
C ILE A 105 2.12 -7.64 -0.34
N LEU A 106 0.81 -7.47 -0.13
CA LEU A 106 0.08 -8.14 0.95
C LEU A 106 0.04 -9.66 0.78
N GLU A 107 -0.20 -10.14 -0.43
CA GLU A 107 -0.23 -11.58 -0.73
C GLU A 107 1.13 -12.25 -0.58
N SER A 108 2.21 -11.52 -0.88
CA SER A 108 3.58 -12.01 -0.75
C SER A 108 4.03 -12.02 0.70
N LEU A 109 3.77 -10.96 1.46
CA LEU A 109 4.13 -10.86 2.88
C LEU A 109 3.27 -11.76 3.78
N LYS A 110 1.99 -11.95 3.43
CA LYS A 110 0.99 -12.66 4.25
C LYS A 110 0.84 -12.07 5.66
N VAL A 111 0.87 -10.74 5.73
CA VAL A 111 0.72 -9.95 6.95
C VAL A 111 -0.51 -9.06 6.85
N ASP A 112 -1.01 -8.56 7.96
CA ASP A 112 -2.14 -7.62 7.93
C ASP A 112 -1.69 -6.30 7.30
N GLY A 113 -2.63 -5.65 6.61
CA GLY A 113 -2.34 -4.36 5.99
C GLY A 113 -3.54 -3.44 5.90
N LEU A 114 -3.26 -2.15 6.01
CA LEU A 114 -4.24 -1.08 5.94
C LEU A 114 -3.85 -0.10 4.82
N PHE A 115 -4.75 0.15 3.89
CA PHE A 115 -4.52 1.05 2.77
C PHE A 115 -5.44 2.28 2.81
N TYR A 116 -4.86 3.46 2.64
CA TYR A 116 -5.60 4.74 2.74
C TYR A 116 -4.85 5.88 2.02
N PRO A 117 -5.52 6.84 1.36
CA PRO A 117 -5.00 8.18 1.17
C PRO A 117 -5.17 8.99 2.46
N SER A 118 -4.39 10.05 2.63
CA SER A 118 -4.40 10.95 3.79
C SER A 118 -5.80 11.21 4.42
N GLY A 119 -6.23 10.35 5.35
CA GLY A 119 -7.47 10.47 6.14
C GLY A 119 -8.68 9.60 5.76
N GLU A 120 -8.68 8.80 4.69
CA GLU A 120 -9.84 7.93 4.36
C GLU A 120 -9.43 6.47 4.11
N GLU A 121 -9.85 5.53 4.94
CA GLU A 121 -9.42 4.14 4.75
C GLU A 121 -10.16 3.46 3.58
N ILE A 122 -9.38 2.84 2.69
CA ILE A 122 -9.85 2.17 1.47
C ILE A 122 -10.15 0.71 1.76
N PHE A 123 -9.15 -0.01 2.26
CA PHE A 123 -9.31 -1.42 2.60
C PHE A 123 -8.39 -1.84 3.73
N PHE A 124 -8.80 -2.92 4.38
CA PHE A 124 -7.99 -3.69 5.31
C PHE A 124 -7.80 -5.11 4.78
N TYR A 125 -6.62 -5.68 4.95
CA TYR A 125 -6.28 -7.05 4.57
C TYR A 125 -5.89 -7.83 5.82
N ARG A 126 -6.49 -9.01 5.99
CA ARG A 126 -6.18 -9.97 7.04
C ARG A 126 -6.55 -11.37 6.58
N ASP A 127 -5.73 -12.35 6.95
CA ASP A 127 -5.98 -13.78 6.69
C ASP A 127 -6.34 -14.11 5.23
N GLY A 128 -5.66 -13.47 4.26
CA GLY A 128 -5.91 -13.73 2.83
C GLY A 128 -7.18 -13.10 2.28
N LYS A 129 -7.81 -12.16 3.01
CA LYS A 129 -9.06 -11.53 2.62
C LYS A 129 -9.00 -10.01 2.79
N TYR A 130 -9.55 -9.30 1.82
CA TYR A 130 -9.69 -7.85 1.83
C TYR A 130 -11.08 -7.44 2.34
N THR A 131 -11.15 -6.40 3.16
CA THR A 131 -12.39 -5.76 3.59
C THR A 131 -12.35 -4.32 3.10
N PHE A 132 -13.26 -3.95 2.19
CA PHE A 132 -13.27 -2.62 1.58
C PHE A 132 -14.28 -1.69 2.22
N ASN A 133 -13.92 -0.41 2.31
CA ASN A 133 -14.87 0.67 2.49
C ASN A 133 -15.76 0.78 1.23
N GLY A 134 -17.09 0.82 1.42
CA GLY A 134 -18.07 0.74 0.33
C GLY A 134 -17.89 1.79 -0.76
N LYS A 135 -17.59 3.04 -0.40
CA LYS A 135 -17.34 4.13 -1.36
C LYS A 135 -16.21 3.78 -2.33
N TYR A 136 -15.16 3.15 -1.84
CA TYR A 136 -13.99 2.77 -2.64
C TYR A 136 -14.21 1.45 -3.38
N LEU A 137 -14.98 0.54 -2.82
CA LEU A 137 -15.38 -0.67 -3.51
C LEU A 137 -16.20 -0.35 -4.76
N GLU A 138 -17.20 0.52 -4.65
CA GLU A 138 -18.01 0.97 -5.79
C GLU A 138 -17.14 1.56 -6.90
N LEU A 139 -16.18 2.43 -6.54
CA LEU A 139 -15.22 3.00 -7.50
C LEU A 139 -14.38 1.92 -8.21
N LEU A 140 -13.89 0.93 -7.46
CA LEU A 140 -13.12 -0.19 -8.01
C LEU A 140 -13.97 -1.09 -8.91
N GLU A 141 -15.24 -1.33 -8.56
CA GLU A 141 -16.17 -2.09 -9.38
C GLU A 141 -16.48 -1.38 -10.70
N ASP A 142 -16.62 -0.06 -10.68
CA ASP A 142 -16.91 0.74 -11.87
C ASP A 142 -15.70 0.90 -12.80
N GLN A 143 -14.51 1.14 -12.25
CA GLN A 143 -13.34 1.56 -13.03
C GLN A 143 -12.25 0.49 -13.17
N TYR A 144 -12.20 -0.47 -12.26
CA TYR A 144 -11.08 -1.42 -12.13
C TYR A 144 -11.56 -2.85 -11.78
N SER A 145 -12.74 -3.24 -12.26
CA SER A 145 -13.41 -4.50 -11.89
C SER A 145 -12.55 -5.75 -12.06
N GLU A 146 -11.61 -5.73 -13.00
CA GLU A 146 -10.68 -6.83 -13.25
C GLU A 146 -9.73 -7.10 -12.08
N ILE A 147 -9.35 -6.06 -11.32
CA ILE A 147 -8.47 -6.16 -10.16
C ILE A 147 -9.20 -6.87 -9.01
N LEU A 148 -10.51 -6.67 -8.89
CA LEU A 148 -11.33 -7.35 -7.87
C LEU A 148 -11.51 -8.84 -8.14
N LYS A 149 -11.44 -9.27 -9.41
CA LYS A 149 -11.57 -10.70 -9.79
C LYS A 149 -10.39 -11.55 -9.33
N SER A 150 -9.24 -10.95 -9.04
CA SER A 150 -8.04 -11.68 -8.59
C SER A 150 -7.93 -11.83 -7.09
N ILE A 151 -8.84 -11.23 -6.30
CA ILE A 151 -8.74 -11.20 -4.83
C ILE A 151 -10.00 -11.71 -4.14
N ASN A 152 -9.86 -12.15 -2.90
CA ASN A 152 -10.98 -12.49 -2.03
C ASN A 152 -11.36 -11.27 -1.18
N TYR A 153 -12.59 -10.75 -1.32
CA TYR A 153 -12.98 -9.53 -0.62
C TYR A 153 -14.40 -9.53 -0.07
N THR A 154 -14.65 -8.65 0.92
CA THR A 154 -15.99 -8.29 1.41
C THR A 154 -16.13 -6.78 1.60
N LEU A 155 -17.38 -6.34 1.72
CA LEU A 155 -17.73 -4.98 2.10
C LEU A 155 -17.60 -4.81 3.62
N PHE A 156 -17.12 -3.65 4.07
CA PHE A 156 -17.12 -3.29 5.48
C PHE A 156 -18.54 -3.04 6.01
N GLY A 157 -18.87 -3.63 7.15
CA GLY A 157 -20.19 -3.51 7.77
C GLY A 157 -21.27 -4.41 7.17
N SER A 158 -20.91 -5.37 6.31
CA SER A 158 -21.81 -6.42 5.80
C SER A 158 -21.90 -7.63 6.71
#